data_AF-Q9ZKL5-F1
#
_entry.id   AF-Q9ZKL5-F1
#
_cell.length_a   1.000
_cell.length_b   1.000
_cell.length_c   1.000
_cell.angle_alpha   90.00
_cell.angle_beta   90.00
_cell.angle_gamma   90.00
#
_symmetry.space_group_name_H-M   'P 1'
#
loop_
_entity.id
_entity.type
_entity.pdbx_description
1 polymer ?
#
loop_
_entity_poly.entity_id
_entity_poly.type
_entity_poly.pdbx_seq_one_letter_code
_entity_poly.pdbx_strand_id
1 'polypeptide(L)'
;MIIEDGKSAYLDLMQNIQKRLGTEISNLYRNNSNNNASVTKKEMIPPTEKQLNFVETIEKTLQIKASDMTKKDKFACMRFIEEHSKKMPKKDK
;
A
#
# COMPACT_ATOMS: atom_id res chain seq x y z
N MET A 1 41.98 13.99 -44.94
CA MET A 1 41.30 12.78 -44.44
C MET A 1 40.65 13.17 -43.13
N ILE A 2 39.37 13.58 -43.19
CA ILE A 2 38.62 14.00 -42.01
C ILE A 2 38.31 12.74 -41.23
N ILE A 3 38.67 12.70 -39.94
CA ILE A 3 38.45 11.57 -39.05
C ILE A 3 36.92 11.47 -38.82
N GLU A 4 36.22 10.84 -39.76
CA GLU A 4 34.75 10.65 -39.70
C GLU A 4 34.38 9.51 -38.74
N ASP A 5 35.21 8.47 -38.63
CA ASP A 5 34.95 7.29 -37.79
C ASP A 5 35.01 7.54 -36.27
N GLY A 6 35.79 8.54 -35.83
CA GLY A 6 35.89 8.85 -34.40
C GLY A 6 34.64 9.53 -33.85
N LYS A 7 33.94 10.31 -34.69
CA LYS A 7 32.71 11.02 -34.32
C LYS A 7 31.51 10.09 -34.28
N SER A 8 31.41 9.14 -35.22
CA SER A 8 30.35 8.12 -35.20
C SER A 8 30.49 7.19 -33.98
N ALA A 9 31.71 6.74 -33.67
CA ALA A 9 31.97 5.91 -32.50
C ALA A 9 31.62 6.60 -31.16
N TYR A 10 31.88 7.91 -31.05
CA TYR A 10 31.48 8.69 -29.88
C TYR A 10 29.95 8.82 -29.77
N LEU A 11 29.27 9.05 -30.89
CA LEU A 11 27.80 9.13 -30.91
C LEU A 11 27.16 7.78 -30.54
N ASP A 12 27.68 6.69 -31.06
CA ASP A 12 27.21 5.33 -30.75
C ASP A 12 27.44 4.99 -29.28
N LEU A 13 28.59 5.38 -28.71
CA LEU A 13 28.86 5.24 -27.29
C LEU A 13 27.84 6.02 -26.45
N MET A 14 27.57 7.27 -26.80
CA MET A 14 26.62 8.12 -26.06
C MET A 14 25.18 7.60 -26.15
N GLN A 15 24.76 7.11 -27.31
CA GLN A 15 23.44 6.48 -27.47
C GLN A 15 23.31 5.20 -26.63
N ASN A 16 24.35 4.37 -26.59
CA ASN A 16 24.36 3.16 -25.77
C ASN A 16 24.31 3.47 -24.26
N ILE A 17 25.04 4.51 -23.82
CA ILE A 17 24.99 4.98 -22.44
C ILE A 17 23.57 5.47 -22.09
N GLN A 18 22.96 6.31 -22.94
CA GLN A 18 21.59 6.79 -22.71
C GLN A 18 20.57 5.65 -22.65
N LYS A 19 20.67 4.66 -23.55
CA LYS A 19 19.77 3.51 -23.58
C LYS A 19 19.89 2.64 -22.33
N ARG A 20 21.13 2.37 -21.88
CA ARG A 20 21.39 1.58 -20.66
C ARG A 20 20.92 2.33 -19.42
N LEU A 21 21.29 3.59 -19.25
CA LEU A 21 20.87 4.41 -18.12
C LEU A 21 19.35 4.58 -18.09
N GLY A 22 18.70 4.84 -19.23
CA GLY A 22 17.24 4.95 -19.30
C GLY A 22 16.54 3.65 -18.92
N THR A 23 17.10 2.49 -19.29
CA THR A 23 16.56 1.17 -18.92
C THR A 23 16.76 0.87 -17.44
N GLU A 24 17.95 1.13 -16.89
CA GLU A 24 18.26 0.92 -15.47
C GLU A 24 17.40 1.81 -14.58
N ILE A 25 17.28 3.10 -14.92
CA ILE A 25 16.38 4.05 -14.22
C ILE A 25 14.94 3.54 -14.28
N SER A 26 14.45 3.16 -15.46
CA SER A 26 13.09 2.62 -15.61
C SER A 26 12.85 1.38 -14.76
N ASN A 27 13.82 0.47 -14.68
CA ASN A 27 13.73 -0.74 -13.86
C ASN A 27 13.73 -0.43 -12.36
N LEU A 28 14.52 0.55 -11.91
CA LEU A 28 14.52 1.01 -10.51
C LEU A 28 13.14 1.61 -10.13
N TYR A 29 12.56 2.44 -11.00
CA TYR A 29 11.22 2.99 -10.77
C TYR A 29 10.12 1.93 -10.85
N ARG A 30 10.21 0.96 -11.77
CA ARG A 30 9.25 -0.15 -11.89
C ARG A 30 9.23 -1.03 -10.64
N ASN A 31 10.40 -1.34 -10.08
CA ASN A 31 10.52 -2.18 -8.88
C ASN A 31 10.00 -1.47 -7.61
N ASN A 32 10.18 -0.14 -7.50
CA ASN A 32 9.60 0.64 -6.40
C ASN A 32 8.10 0.91 -6.57
N SER A 33 7.61 0.96 -7.82
CA SER A 33 6.19 1.15 -8.13
C SER A 33 5.36 -0.11 -7.80
N ASN A 34 5.94 -1.31 -7.86
CA ASN A 34 5.22 -2.54 -7.54
C ASN A 34 4.83 -2.68 -6.05
N ASN A 35 5.37 -1.84 -5.16
CA ASN A 35 4.94 -1.79 -3.77
C ASN A 35 3.83 -0.75 -3.52
N ASN A 36 3.51 0.14 -4.47
CA ASN A 36 2.59 1.26 -4.25
C ASN A 36 1.73 1.69 -5.46
N ALA A 37 1.72 0.97 -6.59
CA ALA A 37 0.86 1.26 -7.76
C ALA A 37 -0.63 0.92 -7.54
N SER A 38 -1.05 0.85 -6.28
CA SER A 38 -2.43 1.00 -5.88
C SER A 38 -2.49 1.83 -4.59
N VAL A 39 -1.94 3.06 -4.64
CA VAL A 39 -2.67 4.18 -4.03
C VAL A 39 -3.88 4.47 -4.92
N THR A 40 -4.73 3.46 -5.13
CA THR A 40 -6.14 3.73 -5.29
C THR A 40 -6.51 4.48 -4.02
N LYS A 41 -7.16 5.65 -4.16
CA LYS A 41 -7.95 6.18 -3.05
C LYS A 41 -8.80 5.01 -2.59
N LYS A 42 -8.42 4.37 -1.49
CA LYS A 42 -9.10 3.17 -1.02
C LYS A 42 -10.50 3.64 -0.76
N GLU A 43 -11.45 3.26 -1.62
CA GLU A 43 -12.83 3.68 -1.45
C GLU A 43 -13.21 3.34 -0.01
N MET A 44 -13.71 4.34 0.72
CA MET A 44 -14.17 4.13 2.09
C MET A 44 -15.41 3.25 2.00
N ILE A 45 -15.18 1.95 2.09
CA ILE A 45 -16.25 0.96 2.11
C ILE A 45 -16.79 0.95 3.53
N PRO A 46 -18.08 1.22 3.75
CA PRO A 46 -18.64 1.15 5.08
C PRO A 46 -18.56 -0.30 5.63
N PRO A 47 -18.32 -0.48 6.94
CA PRO A 47 -18.39 -1.78 7.57
C PRO A 47 -19.81 -2.36 7.53
N THR A 48 -19.91 -3.68 7.60
CA THR A 48 -21.21 -4.36 7.71
C THR A 48 -21.82 -4.22 9.10
N GLU A 49 -23.14 -4.31 9.21
CA GLU A 49 -23.85 -4.25 10.50
C GLU A 49 -23.33 -5.29 11.51
N LYS A 50 -23.02 -6.51 11.06
CA LYS A 50 -22.40 -7.55 11.91
C LYS A 50 -21.06 -7.12 12.49
N GLN A 51 -20.24 -6.42 11.71
CA GLN A 51 -18.96 -5.89 12.18
C GLN A 51 -19.17 -4.76 13.19
N LEU A 52 -20.11 -3.85 12.93
CA LEU A 52 -20.45 -2.77 13.85
C LEU A 52 -21.00 -3.29 15.19
N ASN A 53 -21.87 -4.29 15.17
CA ASN A 53 -22.39 -4.94 16.37
C ASN A 53 -21.28 -5.61 17.19
N PHE A 54 -20.28 -6.18 16.51
CA PHE A 54 -19.13 -6.76 17.20
C PHE A 54 -18.23 -5.69 17.81
N VAL A 55 -17.99 -4.58 17.10
CA VAL A 55 -17.29 -3.41 17.66
C VAL A 55 -18.01 -2.89 18.91
N GLU A 56 -19.33 -2.73 18.87
CA GLU A 56 -20.10 -2.27 20.04
C GLU A 56 -20.00 -3.26 21.21
N THR A 57 -19.97 -4.57 20.93
CA THR A 57 -19.75 -5.61 21.94
C THR A 57 -18.37 -5.46 22.58
N ILE A 58 -17.33 -5.24 21.76
CA ILE A 58 -15.96 -5.00 22.25
C ILE A 58 -15.91 -3.72 23.10
N GLU A 59 -16.52 -2.62 22.64
CA GLU A 59 -16.56 -1.34 23.37
C GLU A 59 -17.17 -1.51 24.76
N LYS A 60 -18.32 -2.19 24.85
CA LYS A 60 -19.00 -2.46 26.13
C LYS A 60 -18.20 -3.39 27.04
N THR A 61 -17.63 -4.46 26.47
CA THR A 61 -16.94 -5.50 27.25
C THR A 61 -15.60 -5.02 27.80
N LEU A 62 -14.82 -4.30 26.98
CA LEU A 62 -13.50 -3.81 27.36
C LEU A 62 -13.53 -2.37 27.90
N GLN A 63 -14.70 -1.72 27.92
CA GLN A 63 -14.89 -0.32 28.28
C GLN A 63 -13.96 0.63 27.50
N ILE A 64 -13.76 0.33 26.22
CA ILE A 64 -12.97 1.15 25.30
C ILE A 64 -13.89 1.86 24.32
N LYS A 65 -13.45 3.02 23.82
CA LYS A 65 -14.17 3.77 22.79
C LYS A 65 -13.49 3.59 21.45
N ALA A 66 -14.22 3.10 20.46
CA ALA A 66 -13.75 2.99 19.09
C ALA A 66 -13.69 4.38 18.44
N SER A 67 -12.72 4.57 17.56
CA SER A 67 -12.62 5.79 16.74
C SER A 67 -13.81 5.89 15.80
N ASP A 68 -14.27 7.11 15.49
CA ASP A 68 -15.34 7.33 14.48
C ASP A 68 -15.02 6.70 13.12
N MET A 69 -13.74 6.52 12.80
CA MET A 69 -13.30 5.87 11.57
C MET A 69 -13.71 4.39 11.49
N THR A 70 -13.88 3.70 12.63
CA THR A 70 -14.32 2.29 12.65
C THR A 70 -15.76 2.13 12.17
N LYS A 71 -16.56 3.21 12.18
CA LYS A 71 -17.94 3.22 11.68
C LYS A 71 -18.04 3.59 10.19
N LYS A 72 -16.98 4.19 9.64
CA LYS A 72 -16.97 4.75 8.27
C LYS A 72 -16.13 3.94 7.30
N ASP A 73 -15.11 3.23 7.79
CA ASP A 73 -14.20 2.44 6.96
C ASP A 73 -14.09 1.01 7.48
N LYS A 74 -14.37 0.05 6.59
CA LYS A 74 -14.30 -1.39 6.84
C LYS A 74 -12.91 -1.82 7.30
N PHE A 75 -11.85 -1.19 6.79
CA PHE A 75 -10.48 -1.56 7.18
C PHE A 75 -10.12 -1.03 8.58
N ALA A 76 -10.53 0.19 8.92
CA ALA A 76 -10.44 0.70 10.29
C ALA A 76 -11.24 -0.18 11.27
N CYS A 77 -12.45 -0.59 10.89
CA CYS A 77 -13.30 -1.51 11.67
C CYS A 77 -12.60 -2.86 11.91
N MET A 78 -12.07 -3.47 10.85
CA MET A 78 -11.40 -4.76 10.93
C MET A 78 -10.13 -4.71 11.79
N ARG A 79 -9.30 -3.67 11.64
CA ARG A 79 -8.11 -3.48 12.49
C ARG A 79 -8.47 -3.36 13.96
N PHE A 80 -9.49 -2.58 14.28
CA PHE A 80 -9.99 -2.46 15.65
C PHE A 80 -10.43 -3.82 16.21
N ILE A 81 -11.21 -4.58 15.43
CA ILE A 81 -11.67 -5.91 15.83
C ILE A 81 -10.47 -6.85 16.08
N GLU A 82 -9.49 -6.88 15.20
CA GLU A 82 -8.31 -7.75 15.34
C GLU A 82 -7.47 -7.41 16.57
N GLU A 83 -7.30 -6.13 16.87
CA GLU A 83 -6.52 -5.65 18.00
C GLU A 83 -7.16 -6.02 19.35
N HIS A 84 -8.50 -5.94 19.43
CA HIS A 84 -9.22 -6.06 20.69
C HIS A 84 -9.90 -7.42 20.90
N SER A 85 -10.21 -8.16 19.82
CA SER A 85 -10.87 -9.48 19.91
C SER A 85 -10.08 -10.49 20.74
N LYS A 86 -8.75 -10.44 20.69
CA LYS A 86 -7.87 -11.33 21.48
C LYS A 86 -7.95 -11.07 22.99
N LYS A 87 -8.40 -9.88 23.39
CA LYS A 87 -8.54 -9.45 24.79
C LYS A 87 -9.94 -9.72 25.33
N MET A 88 -10.88 -10.16 24.48
CA MET A 88 -12.22 -10.54 24.91
C MET A 88 -12.15 -11.73 25.86
N PRO A 89 -12.96 -11.76 26.93
CA PRO A 89 -13.11 -12.96 27.74
C PRO A 89 -13.60 -14.09 26.84
N LYS A 90 -12.92 -15.24 26.90
CA LYS A 90 -13.38 -16.43 26.20
C LYS A 90 -14.71 -16.83 26.83
N LYS A 91 -15.72 -17.14 26.01
CA LYS A 91 -16.91 -17.81 26.53
C LYS A 91 -16.46 -19.17 27.05
N ASP A 92 -16.47 -19.31 28.37
CA ASP A 92 -16.38 -20.62 29.00
C ASP A 92 -17.54 -21.47 28.43
N LYS A 93 -17.17 -22.68 28.00
CA LYS A 93 -17.99 -23.58 27.20
C LYS A 93 -19.02 -24.30 28.05
#